data_AF-A0A800KC63-F1
#
_entry.id   AF-A0A800KC63-F1
#
_cell.length_a   1.000
_cell.length_b   1.000
_cell.length_c   1.000
_cell.angle_alpha   90.00
_cell.angle_beta   90.00
_cell.angle_gamma   90.00
#
_symmetry.space_group_name_H-M   'P 1'
#
loop_
_entity.id
_entity.type
_entity.pdbx_description
1 polymer ?
#
loop_
_entity_poly.entity_id
_entity_poly.type
_entity_poly.pdbx_seq_one_letter_code
_entity_poly.pdbx_strand_id
1 'polypeptide(L)'
;MKIIKNILCYLVINSLLMATFSIVAVDTNTGEVGSAGGSCIAGSIIISDIHPGVGAIHTQSYYLPANQNYASTLMDEGYSPEEIIEFLEENDVQNNPSIRQYGVIDIY
;
A
#
# COMPACT_ATOMS: atom_id res chain seq x y z
N MET A 1 11.06 -39.65 -37.20
CA MET A 1 10.44 -39.57 -35.85
C MET A 1 11.47 -39.37 -34.72
N LYS A 2 12.52 -38.55 -34.90
CA LYS A 2 13.52 -38.26 -33.84
C LYS A 2 13.87 -36.78 -33.66
N ILE A 3 13.53 -35.91 -34.61
CA ILE A 3 13.88 -34.48 -34.56
C ILE A 3 12.82 -33.62 -33.86
N ILE A 4 11.56 -34.09 -33.81
CA ILE A 4 10.44 -33.34 -33.21
C ILE A 4 10.47 -33.38 -31.66
N LYS A 5 11.25 -34.29 -31.05
CA LYS A 5 11.28 -34.46 -29.59
C LYS A 5 12.10 -33.38 -28.85
N ASN A 6 12.92 -32.60 -29.56
CA ASN A 6 13.78 -31.57 -28.97
C ASN A 6 13.24 -30.14 -29.12
N ILE A 7 12.07 -29.97 -29.73
CA ILE A 7 11.35 -28.69 -29.70
C ILE A 7 10.39 -28.75 -28.50
N LEU A 8 10.92 -29.00 -27.30
CA LEU A 8 10.21 -28.60 -26.10
C LEU A 8 10.34 -27.09 -26.05
N CYS A 9 9.35 -26.46 -26.67
CA CYS A 9 9.07 -25.04 -26.70
C CYS A 9 9.50 -24.39 -25.38
N TYR A 10 10.62 -23.66 -25.40
CA TYR A 10 10.98 -22.71 -24.36
C TYR A 10 9.97 -21.56 -24.46
N LEU A 11 8.76 -21.79 -23.94
CA LEU A 11 7.83 -20.73 -23.59
C LEU A 11 8.47 -20.01 -22.39
N VAL A 12 9.26 -18.97 -22.70
CA VAL A 12 9.66 -17.99 -21.69
C VAL A 12 8.38 -17.25 -21.30
N ILE A 13 7.73 -17.73 -20.24
CA ILE A 13 6.59 -17.06 -19.61
C ILE A 13 7.15 -15.77 -19.00
N ASN A 14 7.08 -14.68 -19.75
CA ASN A 14 7.28 -13.34 -19.21
C ASN A 14 6.02 -12.98 -18.42
N SER A 15 6.00 -13.29 -17.12
CA SER A 15 4.96 -12.77 -16.22
C SER A 15 5.24 -11.29 -15.97
N LEU A 16 4.30 -10.42 -16.34
CA LEU A 16 4.32 -9.02 -15.90
C LEU A 16 4.15 -8.98 -14.38
N LEU A 17 5.19 -8.57 -13.66
CA LEU A 17 5.11 -8.30 -12.23
C LEU A 17 4.45 -6.94 -12.03
N MET A 18 3.25 -6.93 -11.44
CA MET A 18 2.56 -5.71 -11.02
C MET A 18 2.89 -5.44 -9.55
N ALA A 19 4.13 -5.02 -9.31
CA ALA A 19 4.62 -4.77 -7.96
C ALA A 19 4.33 -3.34 -7.52
N THR A 20 4.08 -3.17 -6.22
CA THR A 20 4.08 -1.88 -5.54
C THR A 20 4.98 -2.01 -4.31
N PHE A 21 5.80 -0.99 -4.06
CA PHE A 21 6.55 -0.84 -2.81
C PHE A 21 6.38 0.59 -2.32
N SER A 22 6.50 0.79 -1.01
CA SER A 22 6.16 2.07 -0.41
C SER A 22 6.80 2.20 0.97
N ILE A 23 7.14 3.43 1.36
CA ILE A 23 7.66 3.81 2.68
C ILE A 23 7.02 5.11 3.14
N VAL A 24 6.64 5.16 4.41
CA VAL A 24 6.28 6.38 5.14
C VAL A 24 7.28 6.57 6.27
N ALA A 25 7.59 7.82 6.60
CA ALA A 25 8.52 8.14 7.67
C ALA A 25 8.15 9.47 8.32
N VAL A 26 8.44 9.58 9.61
CA VAL A 26 8.36 10.83 10.37
C VAL A 26 9.74 11.17 10.93
N ASP A 27 10.06 12.46 11.00
CA ASP A 27 11.16 12.97 11.81
C ASP A 27 10.59 13.54 13.10
N THR A 28 10.76 12.82 14.21
CA THR A 28 10.22 13.19 15.51
C THR A 28 10.89 14.42 16.13
N ASN A 29 12.03 14.88 15.61
CA ASN A 29 12.68 16.11 16.09
C ASN A 29 12.09 17.37 15.46
N THR A 30 11.65 17.29 14.20
CA THR A 30 11.19 18.44 13.40
C THR A 30 9.69 18.44 13.14
N GLY A 31 9.02 17.30 13.27
CA GLY A 31 7.62 17.14 12.89
C GLY A 31 7.41 16.96 11.39
N GLU A 32 8.48 16.82 10.60
CA GLU A 32 8.39 16.57 9.17
C GLU A 32 7.87 15.15 8.90
N VAL A 33 6.99 15.03 7.92
CA VAL A 33 6.38 13.77 7.49
C VAL A 33 6.68 13.55 6.01
N GLY A 34 7.16 12.37 5.68
CA GLY A 34 7.57 11.99 4.34
C GLY A 34 6.91 10.70 3.87
N SER A 35 6.74 10.60 2.55
CA SER A 35 6.24 9.40 1.89
C SER A 35 6.96 9.23 0.55
N ALA A 36 7.26 7.98 0.20
CA ALA A 36 7.75 7.60 -1.12
C ALA A 36 7.22 6.22 -1.51
N GLY A 37 6.97 6.00 -2.79
CA GLY A 37 6.53 4.71 -3.29
C GLY A 37 6.66 4.60 -4.81
N GLY A 38 6.57 3.37 -5.30
CA GLY A 38 6.64 3.05 -6.71
C GLY A 38 5.72 1.91 -7.07
N SER A 39 5.08 1.98 -8.23
CA SER A 39 4.24 0.92 -8.76
C SER A 39 4.40 0.79 -10.28
N CYS A 40 4.09 -0.40 -10.81
CA CYS A 40 4.05 -0.65 -12.25
C CYS A 40 2.79 -0.10 -12.94
N ILE A 41 1.91 0.60 -12.21
CA ILE A 41 0.76 1.33 -12.75
C ILE A 41 0.98 2.85 -12.75
N ALA A 42 0.31 3.55 -13.65
CA ALA A 42 0.26 5.01 -13.63
C ALA A 42 -0.51 5.52 -12.41
N GLY A 43 -0.12 6.69 -11.89
CA GLY A 43 -0.82 7.34 -10.78
C GLY A 43 -0.49 6.75 -9.41
N SER A 44 0.71 6.19 -9.21
CA SER A 44 1.12 5.59 -7.93
C SER A 44 1.09 6.55 -6.74
N ILE A 45 1.05 7.87 -6.96
CA ILE A 45 0.91 8.87 -5.89
C ILE A 45 -0.36 8.66 -5.05
N ILE A 46 -1.42 8.05 -5.61
CA ILE A 46 -2.71 7.84 -4.92
C ILE A 46 -2.60 6.98 -3.67
N ILE A 47 -1.56 6.15 -3.56
CA ILE A 47 -1.40 5.29 -2.39
C ILE A 47 -1.07 6.11 -1.14
N SER A 48 -0.50 7.32 -1.31
CA SER A 48 0.03 8.19 -0.26
C SER A 48 -1.03 9.14 0.27
N ASP A 49 -1.18 9.16 1.60
CA ASP A 49 -1.94 10.13 2.36
C ASP A 49 -1.05 10.67 3.49
N ILE A 50 -0.79 11.97 3.48
CA ILE A 50 0.18 12.63 4.38
C ILE A 50 -0.56 13.60 5.27
N HIS A 51 -0.36 13.47 6.57
CA HIS A 51 -0.88 14.37 7.61
C HIS A 51 0.29 15.14 8.24
N PRO A 52 0.63 16.35 7.76
CA PRO A 52 1.79 17.10 8.23
C PRO A 52 1.75 17.33 9.75
N GLY A 53 2.85 17.00 10.44
CA GLY A 53 2.96 17.11 11.90
C GLY A 53 2.26 16.00 12.69
N VAL A 54 1.63 15.02 12.02
CA VAL A 54 0.92 13.90 12.65
C VAL A 54 1.49 12.55 12.21
N GLY A 55 1.48 12.28 10.91
CA GLY A 55 1.78 10.93 10.41
C GLY A 55 1.47 10.77 8.92
N ALA A 56 1.64 9.56 8.42
CA ALA A 56 1.28 9.25 7.05
C ALA A 56 0.75 7.82 6.90
N ILE A 57 -0.09 7.64 5.90
CA ILE A 57 -0.74 6.38 5.56
C ILE A 57 -0.43 6.05 4.11
N HIS A 58 -0.04 4.81 3.87
CA HIS A 58 -0.08 4.16 2.57
C HIS A 58 -1.23 3.17 2.50
N THR A 59 -2.10 3.33 1.51
CA THR A 59 -3.18 2.37 1.18
C THR A 59 -2.84 1.65 -0.12
N GLN A 60 -2.53 0.36 -0.02
CA GLN A 60 -2.25 -0.55 -1.13
C GLN A 60 -2.64 -1.96 -0.68
N SER A 61 -2.21 -3.05 -1.31
CA SER A 61 -2.57 -3.36 -2.69
C SER A 61 -4.09 -3.32 -2.90
N TYR A 62 -4.54 -3.28 -4.16
CA TYR A 62 -5.96 -3.12 -4.49
C TYR A 62 -6.53 -1.87 -3.80
N TYR A 63 -5.91 -0.73 -4.09
CA TYR A 63 -6.30 0.57 -3.55
C TYR A 63 -7.82 0.79 -3.59
N LEU A 64 -8.36 1.28 -2.48
CA LEU A 64 -9.76 1.64 -2.37
C LEU A 64 -9.88 3.02 -1.68
N PRO A 65 -10.37 4.07 -2.37
CA PRO A 65 -10.44 5.41 -1.82
C PRO A 65 -11.21 5.49 -0.49
N ALA A 66 -12.26 4.69 -0.34
CA ALA A 66 -13.08 4.68 0.86
C ALA A 66 -12.30 4.22 2.10
N ASN A 67 -11.43 3.23 1.96
CA ASN A 67 -10.57 2.77 3.06
C ASN A 67 -9.50 3.81 3.39
N GLN A 68 -8.90 4.45 2.38
CA GLN A 68 -7.92 5.52 2.63
C GLN A 68 -8.56 6.71 3.36
N ASN A 69 -9.74 7.16 2.91
CA ASN A 69 -10.46 8.24 3.59
C ASN A 69 -10.86 7.89 5.03
N TYR A 70 -11.19 6.60 5.28
CA TYR A 70 -11.48 6.13 6.64
C TYR A 70 -10.22 6.17 7.51
N ALA A 71 -9.09 5.65 7.01
CA ALA A 71 -7.80 5.72 7.69
C ALA A 71 -7.38 7.18 8.00
N SER A 72 -7.56 8.07 7.02
CA SER A 72 -7.30 9.51 7.13
C SER A 72 -8.08 10.13 8.29
N THR A 73 -9.39 9.81 8.37
CA THR A 73 -10.26 10.29 9.46
C THR A 73 -9.78 9.78 10.82
N LEU A 74 -9.42 8.49 10.92
CA LEU A 74 -8.91 7.91 12.17
C LEU A 74 -7.58 8.56 12.60
N MET A 75 -6.67 8.83 11.65
CA MET A 75 -5.42 9.53 11.96
C MET A 75 -5.66 10.96 12.44
N ASP A 76 -6.57 11.70 11.79
CA ASP A 76 -6.98 13.05 12.22
C ASP A 76 -7.66 13.04 13.61
N GLU A 77 -8.32 11.93 13.97
CA GLU A 77 -8.91 11.71 15.31
C GLU A 77 -7.88 11.26 16.36
N GLY A 78 -6.64 10.97 15.96
CA GLY A 78 -5.54 10.64 16.85
C GLY A 78 -5.45 9.17 17.27
N TYR A 79 -6.05 8.26 16.50
CA TYR A 79 -5.87 6.82 16.69
C TYR A 79 -4.44 6.39 16.36
N SER A 80 -3.93 5.39 17.07
CA SER A 80 -2.59 4.86 16.83
C SER A 80 -2.49 4.13 15.48
N PRO A 81 -1.29 3.97 14.90
CA PRO A 81 -1.09 3.20 13.68
C PRO A 81 -1.66 1.78 13.76
N GLU A 82 -1.48 1.09 14.89
CA GLU A 82 -2.04 -0.24 15.12
C GLU A 82 -3.57 -0.24 15.15
N GLU A 83 -4.19 0.72 15.85
CA GLU A 83 -5.66 0.84 15.91
C GLU A 83 -6.23 1.13 14.52
N ILE A 84 -5.60 2.01 13.74
CA ILE A 84 -5.99 2.32 12.37
C ILE A 84 -5.98 1.06 11.51
N ILE A 85 -4.93 0.23 11.60
CA ILE A 85 -4.84 -1.03 10.85
C ILE A 85 -5.95 -2.00 11.28
N GLU A 86 -6.19 -2.16 12.58
CA GLU A 86 -7.25 -3.03 13.11
C GLU A 86 -8.63 -2.60 12.58
N PHE A 87 -8.96 -1.31 12.67
CA PHE A 87 -10.22 -0.80 12.15
C PHE A 87 -10.38 -1.01 10.64
N LEU A 88 -9.30 -0.85 9.86
CA LEU A 88 -9.31 -1.08 8.42
C LEU A 88 -9.50 -2.56 8.05
N GLU A 89 -8.95 -3.48 8.84
CA GLU A 89 -9.13 -4.92 8.64
C GLU A 89 -10.55 -5.36 8.97
N GLU A 90 -11.09 -4.89 10.09
CA GLU A 90 -12.46 -5.21 10.53
C GLU A 90 -13.53 -4.60 9.63
N ASN A 91 -13.26 -3.42 9.05
CA ASN A 91 -14.24 -2.61 8.33
C ASN A 91 -13.86 -2.37 6.85
N ASP A 92 -13.07 -3.25 6.23
CA ASP A 92 -12.79 -3.16 4.79
C ASP A 92 -14.11 -3.02 4.03
N VAL A 93 -14.24 -1.97 3.21
CA VAL A 93 -15.51 -1.62 2.54
C VAL A 93 -16.02 -2.72 1.62
N GLN A 94 -15.14 -3.62 1.14
CA GLN A 94 -15.51 -4.77 0.33
C GLN A 94 -15.44 -6.10 1.09
N ASN A 95 -15.27 -6.06 2.41
CA ASN A 95 -15.14 -7.20 3.30
C ASN A 95 -14.08 -8.23 2.83
N ASN A 96 -12.97 -7.72 2.28
CA ASN A 96 -11.83 -8.54 1.86
C ASN A 96 -10.50 -7.86 2.21
N PRO A 97 -10.18 -7.73 3.51
CA PRO A 97 -8.93 -7.12 3.96
C PRO A 97 -7.69 -7.92 3.51
N SER A 98 -7.82 -9.23 3.24
CA SER A 98 -6.71 -10.12 2.90
C SER A 98 -5.95 -9.77 1.61
N ILE A 99 -6.56 -8.97 0.72
CA ILE A 99 -5.93 -8.48 -0.51
C ILE A 99 -5.39 -7.05 -0.37
N ARG A 100 -5.57 -6.43 0.81
CA ARG A 100 -5.08 -5.10 1.14
C ARG A 100 -3.73 -5.18 1.84
N GLN A 101 -3.09 -4.04 1.95
CA GLN A 101 -1.82 -3.78 2.60
C GLN A 101 -1.74 -2.29 2.96
N TYR A 102 -1.63 -2.02 4.25
CA TYR A 102 -1.50 -0.67 4.75
C TYR A 102 -0.09 -0.45 5.32
N GLY A 103 0.40 0.78 5.23
CA GLY A 103 1.60 1.23 5.95
C GLY A 103 1.27 2.51 6.68
N VAL A 104 1.29 2.51 8.00
CA VAL A 104 0.87 3.65 8.82
C VAL A 104 1.99 3.99 9.79
N ILE A 105 2.24 5.26 10.00
CA ILE A 105 3.18 5.78 10.99
C ILE A 105 2.66 7.11 11.52
N ASP A 106 2.89 7.38 12.79
CA ASP A 106 2.67 8.67 13.44
C ASP A 106 3.93 9.14 14.18
N ILE A 107 3.86 10.35 14.74
CA ILE A 107 4.95 10.98 15.50
C ILE A 107 4.95 10.61 17.01
N TYR A 108 3.94 9.86 17.49
CA TYR A 108 3.66 9.70 18.93
C TYR A 108 4.14 8.38 19.55
#